data_AF-A0A9D4VJZ6-F1
#
_entry.id   AF-A0A9D4VJZ6-F1
#
_cell.length_a   1.000
_cell.length_b   1.000
_cell.length_c   1.000
_cell.angle_alpha   90.00
_cell.angle_beta   90.00
_cell.angle_gamma   90.00
#
_symmetry.space_group_name_H-M   'P 1'
#
loop_
_entity.id
_entity.type
_entity.pdbx_description
1 polymer ?
#
loop_
_entity_poly.entity_id
_entity_poly.type
_entity_poly.pdbx_seq_one_letter_code
_entity_poly.pdbx_strand_id
1 'polypeptide(L)'
;MEKKSTFDLVSDDSDHKFHSHNIGGNCFRDTKSAVYKRIMKEWKILEKNLPDSIHVKAYERRIDLLRAVIIGAAGTPYHDGLFFFDIAFPEDYPHRPPKIHYISFGYRLNPNLYPNGFVCLSLLNTWSGKKCERWDPSTSTLLQVLVSIQALVLNEKPLYNEPAYRVLSRSLFDSKSRAYNGDVFVLTCYSVVCLIRKPPKNFEEFVKEHVRERGHVLLAACKEYANGRVRVGYYGYNSNNNTEVIKVTATFQKLLRSAYANMFKKFLECGASLEGFVAELEVEKQVKEKRSNGGKGIIKKAMGKIKQALGWKKEEKKKNNT
;
A
#
# COMPACT_ATOMS: atom_id res chain seq x y z
N MET A 1 -20.43 -20.09 5.35
CA MET A 1 -19.46 -19.68 4.31
C MET A 1 -18.32 -20.67 4.35
N GLU A 2 -18.14 -21.47 3.29
CA GLU A 2 -16.93 -22.29 3.15
C GLU A 2 -15.71 -21.37 3.11
N LYS A 3 -14.66 -21.74 3.84
CA LYS A 3 -13.38 -21.02 3.78
C LYS A 3 -12.81 -21.21 2.37
N LYS A 4 -12.76 -20.15 1.57
CA LYS A 4 -12.10 -20.20 0.25
C LYS A 4 -10.64 -20.63 0.43
N SER A 5 -10.20 -21.54 -0.43
CA SER A 5 -8.81 -21.97 -0.45
C SER A 5 -7.90 -20.77 -0.73
N THR A 6 -6.82 -20.66 0.04
CA THR A 6 -5.74 -19.69 -0.20
C THR A 6 -4.64 -20.28 -1.07
N PHE A 7 -4.70 -21.58 -1.40
CA PHE A 7 -3.74 -22.26 -2.26
C PHE A 7 -4.47 -23.14 -3.28
N ASP A 8 -4.26 -22.89 -4.58
CA ASP A 8 -4.88 -23.66 -5.66
C ASP A 8 -3.86 -24.14 -6.69
N LEU A 9 -4.17 -25.25 -7.35
CA LEU A 9 -3.44 -25.73 -8.53
C LEU A 9 -4.12 -25.25 -9.82
N VAL A 10 -3.32 -24.80 -10.77
CA VAL A 10 -3.79 -24.33 -12.09
C VAL A 10 -2.84 -24.79 -13.20
N SER A 11 -3.31 -24.78 -14.44
CA SER A 11 -2.53 -25.38 -15.55
C SER A 11 -1.89 -24.37 -16.50
N ASP A 12 -2.40 -23.12 -16.58
CA ASP A 12 -2.01 -22.15 -17.62
C ASP A 12 -1.09 -21.04 -17.09
N ASP A 13 0.21 -21.15 -17.39
CA ASP A 13 1.27 -20.21 -17.01
C ASP A 13 1.69 -19.26 -18.15
N SER A 14 0.90 -19.15 -19.23
CA SER A 14 1.29 -18.43 -20.47
C SER A 14 1.60 -16.94 -20.30
N ASP A 15 1.02 -16.28 -19.29
CA ASP A 15 1.27 -14.87 -18.98
C ASP A 15 2.27 -14.66 -17.83
N HIS A 16 2.84 -15.74 -17.30
CA HIS A 16 3.77 -15.68 -16.19
C HIS A 16 5.12 -15.09 -16.61
N LYS A 17 5.69 -14.19 -15.81
CA LYS A 17 6.96 -13.51 -16.11
C LYS A 17 8.09 -14.47 -16.45
N PHE A 18 8.09 -15.63 -15.80
CA PHE A 18 9.12 -16.66 -15.94
C PHE A 18 8.70 -17.83 -16.84
N HIS A 19 7.59 -17.72 -17.58
CA HIS A 19 7.10 -18.78 -18.47
C HIS A 19 8.21 -19.34 -19.39
N SER A 20 8.94 -18.44 -20.04
CA SER A 20 10.05 -18.78 -20.95
C SER A 20 11.37 -19.15 -20.27
N HIS A 21 11.46 -19.04 -18.94
CA HIS A 21 12.69 -19.38 -18.21
C HIS A 21 12.72 -20.88 -17.86
N ASN A 22 13.93 -21.45 -17.89
CA ASN A 22 14.27 -22.77 -17.33
C ASN A 22 13.27 -23.90 -17.61
N ILE A 23 13.06 -24.20 -18.89
CA ILE A 23 12.30 -25.39 -19.30
C ILE A 23 13.18 -26.67 -19.18
N GLY A 24 14.48 -26.54 -18.89
CA GLY A 24 15.50 -27.57 -19.12
C GLY A 24 15.97 -28.41 -17.92
N GLY A 25 15.59 -28.10 -16.68
CA GLY A 25 16.03 -28.85 -15.51
C GLY A 25 15.21 -30.12 -15.27
N ASN A 26 15.80 -31.31 -15.47
CA ASN A 26 15.18 -32.59 -15.04
C ASN A 26 14.84 -32.60 -13.53
N CYS A 27 15.49 -31.74 -12.73
CA CYS A 27 15.32 -31.64 -11.29
C CYS A 27 13.90 -31.24 -10.84
N PHE A 28 13.08 -30.66 -11.72
CA PHE A 28 11.67 -30.32 -11.46
C PHE A 28 10.69 -31.42 -11.89
N ARG A 29 11.12 -32.42 -12.65
CA ARG A 29 10.28 -33.53 -13.12
C ARG A 29 10.59 -34.84 -12.40
N ASP A 30 11.84 -35.03 -12.00
CA ASP A 30 12.27 -36.20 -11.23
C ASP A 30 11.81 -36.08 -9.78
N THR A 31 10.85 -36.92 -9.38
CA THR A 31 10.33 -36.98 -8.01
C THR A 31 11.37 -37.40 -6.97
N LYS A 32 12.49 -38.00 -7.40
CA LYS A 32 13.61 -38.37 -6.53
C LYS A 32 14.54 -37.19 -6.23
N SER A 33 14.54 -36.16 -7.08
CA SER A 33 15.33 -34.94 -6.94
C SER A 33 15.11 -34.26 -5.58
N ALA A 34 16.20 -33.80 -4.97
CA ALA A 34 16.14 -33.02 -3.73
C ALA A 34 15.35 -31.70 -3.94
N VAL A 35 15.49 -31.08 -5.12
CA VAL A 35 14.79 -29.84 -5.49
C VAL A 35 13.28 -30.08 -5.56
N TYR A 36 12.86 -31.14 -6.26
CA TYR A 36 11.45 -31.54 -6.36
C TYR A 36 10.85 -31.74 -4.96
N LYS A 37 11.50 -32.57 -4.13
CA LYS A 37 11.05 -32.84 -2.76
C LYS A 37 10.98 -31.57 -1.91
N ARG A 38 11.92 -30.64 -2.09
CA ARG A 38 11.92 -29.36 -1.39
C ARG A 38 10.75 -28.48 -1.84
N ILE A 39 10.48 -28.36 -3.14
CA ILE A 39 9.34 -27.58 -3.66
C ILE A 39 8.01 -28.16 -3.16
N MET A 40 7.84 -29.48 -3.19
CA MET A 40 6.64 -30.12 -2.63
C MET A 40 6.47 -29.84 -1.14
N LYS A 41 7.57 -29.69 -0.38
CA LYS A 41 7.51 -29.24 1.02
C LYS A 41 7.06 -27.78 1.14
N GLU A 42 7.53 -26.89 0.26
CA GLU A 42 7.05 -25.49 0.20
C GLU A 42 5.54 -25.44 -0.07
N TRP A 43 5.04 -26.22 -1.03
CA TRP A 43 3.60 -26.25 -1.34
C TRP A 43 2.76 -26.67 -0.14
N LYS A 44 3.16 -27.73 0.58
CA LYS A 44 2.49 -28.15 1.82
C LYS A 44 2.52 -27.08 2.92
N ILE A 45 3.62 -26.32 3.03
CA ILE A 45 3.71 -25.22 3.99
C ILE A 45 2.74 -24.11 3.61
N LEU A 46 2.64 -23.75 2.33
CA LEU A 46 1.74 -22.71 1.84
C LEU A 46 0.27 -23.11 2.01
N GLU A 47 -0.10 -24.30 1.54
CA GLU A 47 -1.47 -24.85 1.65
C GLU A 47 -2.00 -24.81 3.09
N LYS A 48 -1.14 -25.10 4.07
CA LYS A 48 -1.54 -25.16 5.49
C LYS A 48 -1.48 -23.81 6.22
N ASN A 49 -0.55 -22.92 5.86
CA ASN A 49 -0.16 -21.80 6.73
C ASN A 49 -0.21 -20.41 6.07
N LEU A 50 -0.79 -20.29 4.87
CA LEU A 50 -1.02 -18.98 4.26
C LEU A 50 -1.99 -18.15 5.13
N PRO A 51 -1.67 -16.87 5.42
CA PRO A 51 -2.66 -15.95 5.95
C PRO A 51 -3.83 -15.78 5.00
N ASP A 52 -5.02 -15.51 5.52
CA ASP A 52 -6.25 -15.33 4.70
C ASP A 52 -6.15 -14.16 3.69
N SER A 53 -5.17 -13.27 3.86
CA SER A 53 -4.90 -12.14 2.95
C SER A 53 -3.86 -12.45 1.86
N ILE A 54 -3.34 -13.67 1.79
CA ILE A 54 -2.36 -14.10 0.79
C ILE A 54 -2.89 -15.34 0.08
N HIS A 55 -3.10 -15.22 -1.23
CA HIS A 55 -3.52 -16.34 -2.07
C HIS A 55 -2.42 -16.71 -3.04
N VAL A 56 -2.22 -18.01 -3.27
CA VAL A 56 -1.17 -18.54 -4.12
C VAL A 56 -1.78 -19.54 -5.09
N LYS A 57 -1.40 -19.42 -6.36
CA LYS A 57 -1.68 -20.43 -7.39
C LYS A 57 -0.37 -21.05 -7.85
N ALA A 58 -0.30 -22.37 -7.77
CA ALA A 58 0.84 -23.14 -8.25
C ALA A 58 0.50 -23.82 -9.58
N TYR A 59 1.50 -24.00 -10.44
CA TYR A 59 1.27 -24.51 -11.80
C TYR A 59 1.58 -26.01 -11.90
N GLU A 60 0.58 -26.81 -12.23
CA GLU A 60 0.67 -28.29 -12.24
C GLU A 60 1.80 -28.82 -13.14
N ARG A 61 2.00 -28.18 -14.29
CA ARG A 61 3.00 -28.58 -15.30
C ARG A 61 4.37 -27.94 -15.09
N ARG A 62 4.43 -26.92 -14.22
CA ARG A 62 5.60 -26.08 -13.96
C ARG A 62 5.70 -25.86 -12.46
N ILE A 63 6.08 -26.92 -11.74
CA ILE A 63 6.12 -26.88 -10.27
C ILE A 63 7.08 -25.82 -9.72
N ASP A 64 8.03 -25.38 -10.56
CA ASP A 64 8.97 -24.30 -10.29
C ASP A 64 8.30 -22.93 -10.27
N LEU A 65 7.11 -22.77 -10.86
CA LEU A 65 6.38 -21.51 -10.97
C LEU A 65 5.22 -21.44 -9.98
N LEU A 66 5.02 -20.25 -9.40
CA LEU A 66 3.86 -19.89 -8.61
C LEU A 66 3.50 -18.43 -8.85
N ARG A 67 2.22 -18.08 -8.70
CA ARG A 67 1.77 -16.69 -8.64
C ARG A 67 1.08 -16.44 -7.32
N ALA A 68 1.52 -15.41 -6.60
CA ALA A 68 0.90 -14.97 -5.35
C ALA A 68 0.21 -13.63 -5.52
N VAL A 69 -0.89 -13.43 -4.80
CA VAL A 69 -1.51 -12.13 -4.57
C VAL A 69 -1.55 -11.86 -3.07
N ILE A 70 -1.13 -10.66 -2.69
CA ILE A 70 -1.23 -10.15 -1.33
C ILE A 70 -2.30 -9.06 -1.33
N ILE A 71 -3.30 -9.19 -0.47
CA ILE A 71 -4.28 -8.14 -0.20
C ILE A 71 -3.64 -7.14 0.76
N GLY A 72 -3.65 -5.86 0.41
CA GLY A 72 -3.09 -4.81 1.26
C GLY A 72 -3.83 -4.69 2.59
N ALA A 73 -3.08 -4.59 3.67
CA ALA A 73 -3.63 -4.59 5.03
C ALA A 73 -4.24 -3.23 5.42
N ALA A 74 -5.28 -3.27 6.26
CA ALA A 74 -5.76 -2.09 6.95
C ALA A 74 -4.65 -1.42 7.78
N GLY A 75 -4.74 -0.11 8.00
CA GLY A 75 -3.67 0.67 8.62
C GLY A 75 -2.57 1.12 7.65
N THR A 76 -2.60 0.68 6.39
CA THR A 76 -1.55 0.98 5.40
C THR A 76 -2.12 1.73 4.20
N PRO A 77 -1.33 2.51 3.45
CA PRO A 77 -1.80 3.14 2.20
C PRO A 77 -2.11 2.11 1.09
N TYR A 78 -1.92 0.82 1.35
CA TYR A 78 -2.16 -0.29 0.43
C TYR A 78 -3.51 -0.96 0.65
N HIS A 79 -4.25 -0.59 1.70
CA HIS A 79 -5.44 -1.31 2.16
C HIS A 79 -6.45 -1.61 1.04
N ASP A 80 -6.99 -2.83 1.04
CA ASP A 80 -7.93 -3.37 0.04
C ASP A 80 -7.39 -3.38 -1.42
N GLY A 81 -6.15 -2.96 -1.66
CA GLY A 81 -5.46 -3.15 -2.93
C GLY A 81 -4.98 -4.59 -3.12
N LEU A 82 -4.69 -4.94 -4.37
CA LEU A 82 -4.18 -6.27 -4.76
C LEU A 82 -2.76 -6.15 -5.33
N PHE A 83 -1.83 -6.94 -4.79
CA PHE A 83 -0.41 -6.91 -5.18
C PHE A 83 0.03 -8.29 -5.65
N PHE A 84 0.27 -8.41 -6.96
CA PHE A 84 0.59 -9.69 -7.60
C PHE A 84 2.10 -9.89 -7.79
N PHE A 85 2.55 -11.12 -7.57
CA PHE A 85 3.94 -11.53 -7.64
C PHE A 85 4.07 -12.84 -8.41
N ASP A 86 4.82 -12.81 -9.51
CA ASP A 86 5.28 -14.00 -10.22
C ASP A 86 6.53 -14.55 -9.53
N ILE A 87 6.56 -15.85 -9.27
CA ILE A 87 7.58 -16.50 -8.45
C ILE A 87 8.14 -17.69 -9.24
N ALA A 88 9.47 -17.83 -9.24
CA ALA A 88 10.14 -18.97 -9.87
C ALA A 88 11.25 -19.53 -8.96
N PHE A 89 11.17 -20.81 -8.64
CA PHE A 89 12.24 -21.54 -7.97
C PHE A 89 13.41 -21.81 -8.93
N PRO A 90 14.66 -21.59 -8.51
CA PRO A 90 15.83 -21.92 -9.33
C PRO A 90 16.12 -23.43 -9.31
N GLU A 91 16.91 -23.90 -10.28
CA GLU A 91 17.27 -25.33 -10.43
C GLU A 91 18.12 -25.90 -9.29
N ASP A 92 18.75 -25.03 -8.50
CA ASP A 92 19.55 -25.36 -7.31
C ASP A 92 18.82 -25.04 -6.00
N TYR A 93 17.51 -24.79 -6.04
CA TYR A 93 16.71 -24.52 -4.84
C TYR A 93 16.84 -25.67 -3.81
N PRO A 94 17.09 -25.39 -2.51
CA PRO A 94 17.03 -24.09 -1.83
C PRO A 94 18.37 -23.37 -1.67
N HIS A 95 19.45 -23.72 -2.39
CA HIS A 95 20.74 -23.03 -2.24
C HIS A 95 20.65 -21.53 -2.59
N ARG A 96 19.82 -21.20 -3.58
CA ARG A 96 19.45 -19.81 -3.92
C ARG A 96 17.97 -19.55 -3.59
N PRO A 97 17.61 -18.30 -3.23
CA PRO A 97 16.22 -17.92 -3.03
C PRO A 97 15.41 -18.00 -4.33
N PRO A 98 14.07 -18.06 -4.25
CA PRO A 98 13.21 -17.92 -5.41
C PRO A 98 13.40 -16.55 -6.08
N LYS A 99 13.23 -16.49 -7.40
CA LYS A 99 13.10 -15.23 -8.14
C LYS A 99 11.67 -14.72 -7.97
N ILE A 100 11.51 -13.41 -7.74
CA ILE A 100 10.20 -12.77 -7.59
C ILE A 100 10.12 -11.56 -8.51
N HIS A 101 8.98 -11.41 -9.18
CA HIS A 101 8.65 -10.26 -10.01
C HIS A 101 7.29 -9.69 -9.62
N TYR A 102 7.28 -8.41 -9.24
CA TYR A 102 6.05 -7.68 -8.93
C TYR A 102 5.37 -7.16 -10.20
N ILE A 103 4.07 -7.39 -10.35
CA ILE A 103 3.27 -6.85 -11.46
C ILE A 103 2.95 -5.37 -11.15
N SER A 104 3.84 -4.48 -11.57
CA SER A 104 3.85 -3.06 -11.17
C SER A 104 2.97 -2.13 -12.01
N PHE A 105 2.63 -2.53 -13.23
CA PHE A 105 2.05 -1.65 -14.25
C PHE A 105 2.87 -0.38 -14.53
N GLY A 106 4.18 -0.41 -14.25
CA GLY A 106 5.07 0.75 -14.37
C GLY A 106 5.01 1.73 -13.20
N TYR A 107 4.24 1.45 -12.15
CA TYR A 107 4.16 2.31 -10.97
C TYR A 107 5.25 2.01 -9.93
N ARG A 108 5.69 3.04 -9.20
CA ARG A 108 6.59 2.90 -8.03
C ARG A 108 5.79 3.04 -6.74
N LEU A 109 5.15 1.95 -6.31
CA LEU A 109 4.28 1.90 -5.14
C LEU A 109 5.03 1.81 -3.79
N ASN A 110 6.31 1.43 -3.82
CA ASN A 110 7.14 1.31 -2.63
C ASN A 110 8.62 1.49 -3.02
N PRO A 111 9.50 1.98 -2.12
CA PRO A 111 10.94 2.00 -2.40
C PRO A 111 11.52 0.63 -2.75
N ASN A 112 10.94 -0.46 -2.22
CA ASN A 112 11.34 -1.84 -2.50
C ASN A 112 10.59 -2.50 -3.67
N LEU A 113 9.60 -1.84 -4.27
CA LEU A 113 8.83 -2.34 -5.42
C LEU A 113 9.03 -1.43 -6.63
N TYR A 114 9.86 -1.88 -7.56
CA TYR A 114 10.32 -1.05 -8.65
C TYR A 114 9.30 -1.04 -9.82
N PRO A 115 9.27 0.03 -10.64
CA PRO A 115 8.46 0.09 -11.85
C PRO A 115 8.69 -1.06 -12.83
N ASN A 116 9.89 -1.63 -12.87
CA ASN A 116 10.21 -2.79 -13.72
C ASN A 116 9.88 -4.14 -13.06
N GLY A 117 9.21 -4.14 -11.90
CA GLY A 117 8.81 -5.31 -11.14
C GLY A 117 9.92 -5.94 -10.29
N PHE A 118 11.09 -5.31 -10.18
CA PHE A 118 12.14 -5.78 -9.27
C PHE A 118 11.71 -5.58 -7.80
N VAL A 119 11.99 -6.58 -6.96
CA VAL A 119 11.62 -6.61 -5.54
C VAL A 119 12.88 -6.65 -4.68
N CYS A 120 13.04 -5.64 -3.80
CA CYS A 120 14.14 -5.57 -2.84
C CYS A 120 13.71 -6.19 -1.51
N LEU A 121 14.34 -7.31 -1.12
CA LEU A 121 14.16 -7.94 0.19
C LEU A 121 15.45 -8.66 0.56
N SER A 122 15.93 -8.50 1.80
CA SER A 122 17.17 -9.17 2.25
C SER A 122 17.06 -10.69 2.16
N LEU A 123 15.88 -11.23 2.43
CA LEU A 123 15.57 -12.66 2.33
C LEU A 123 15.62 -13.18 0.89
N LEU A 124 15.57 -12.30 -0.12
CA LEU A 124 15.77 -12.63 -1.53
C LEU A 124 17.21 -12.35 -2.00
N ASN A 125 18.10 -11.92 -1.09
CA ASN A 125 19.44 -11.41 -1.41
C ASN A 125 19.44 -10.24 -2.41
N THR A 126 18.33 -9.52 -2.56
CA THR A 126 18.21 -8.33 -3.42
C THR A 126 18.32 -7.02 -2.64
N TRP A 127 18.58 -7.11 -1.33
CA TRP A 127 18.77 -5.97 -0.44
C TRP A 127 19.76 -6.29 0.67
N SER A 128 20.38 -5.25 1.24
CA SER A 128 21.27 -5.42 2.40
C SER A 128 20.49 -5.80 3.65
N GLY A 129 21.10 -6.63 4.49
CA GLY A 129 20.51 -7.09 5.75
C GLY A 129 21.55 -7.84 6.58
N LYS A 130 21.27 -8.04 7.87
CA LYS A 130 22.08 -8.88 8.76
C LYS A 130 22.08 -10.32 8.24
N LYS A 131 23.07 -11.13 8.64
CA LYS A 131 23.18 -12.53 8.22
C LYS A 131 21.89 -13.34 8.49
N CYS A 132 21.24 -13.11 9.63
CA CYS A 132 19.96 -13.76 9.99
C CYS A 132 18.74 -13.26 9.20
N GLU A 133 18.86 -12.17 8.45
CA GLU A 133 17.79 -11.59 7.62
C GLU A 133 17.94 -12.01 6.14
N ARG A 134 19.01 -12.74 5.79
CA ARG A 134 19.29 -13.23 4.44
C ARG A 134 18.77 -14.65 4.25
N TRP A 135 18.66 -15.06 2.99
CA TRP A 135 18.24 -16.42 2.64
C TRP A 135 19.15 -17.47 3.29
N ASP A 136 18.55 -18.40 4.03
CA ASP A 136 19.18 -19.59 4.58
C ASP A 136 18.55 -20.83 3.94
N PRO A 137 19.29 -21.62 3.14
CA PRO A 137 18.78 -22.83 2.48
C PRO A 137 18.14 -23.85 3.43
N SER A 138 18.55 -23.87 4.70
CA SER A 138 18.08 -24.83 5.70
C SER A 138 16.76 -24.43 6.34
N THR A 139 16.53 -23.13 6.57
CA THR A 139 15.38 -22.64 7.35
C THR A 139 14.44 -21.70 6.59
N SER A 140 14.90 -21.01 5.56
CA SER A 140 14.07 -20.06 4.82
C SER A 140 13.01 -20.76 3.96
N THR A 141 11.83 -20.16 3.85
CA THR A 141 10.67 -20.68 3.10
C THR A 141 10.05 -19.59 2.23
N LEU A 142 9.28 -19.98 1.21
CA LEU A 142 8.53 -19.04 0.39
C LEU A 142 7.44 -18.33 1.22
N LEU A 143 6.84 -19.01 2.19
CA LEU A 143 5.88 -18.39 3.12
C LEU A 143 6.51 -17.19 3.87
N GLN A 144 7.72 -17.35 4.41
CA GLN A 144 8.43 -16.25 5.08
C GLN A 144 8.70 -15.08 4.14
N VAL A 145 8.99 -15.34 2.86
CA VAL A 145 9.15 -14.29 1.86
C VAL A 145 7.84 -13.52 1.66
N LEU A 146 6.72 -14.22 1.44
CA LEU A 146 5.41 -13.58 1.21
C LEU A 146 4.95 -12.76 2.43
N VAL A 147 5.08 -13.32 3.64
CA VAL A 147 4.75 -12.62 4.88
C VAL A 147 5.69 -11.43 5.12
N SER A 148 6.98 -11.54 4.76
CA SER A 148 7.92 -10.42 4.85
C SER A 148 7.59 -9.30 3.87
N ILE A 149 7.13 -9.61 2.65
CA ILE A 149 6.64 -8.57 1.72
C ILE A 149 5.44 -7.85 2.33
N GLN A 150 4.46 -8.59 2.87
CA GLN A 150 3.29 -7.98 3.51
C GLN A 150 3.69 -7.09 4.70
N ALA A 151 4.54 -7.59 5.61
CA ALA A 151 4.85 -6.92 6.86
C ALA A 151 5.88 -5.79 6.73
N LEU A 152 6.92 -5.98 5.90
CA LEU A 152 8.06 -5.06 5.80
C LEU A 152 7.96 -4.13 4.61
N VAL A 153 7.38 -4.59 3.49
CA VAL A 153 7.26 -3.79 2.27
C VAL A 153 5.94 -3.02 2.29
N LEU A 154 4.81 -3.72 2.40
CA LEU A 154 3.47 -3.14 2.35
C LEU A 154 2.99 -2.59 3.71
N ASN A 155 3.84 -1.81 4.38
CA ASN A 155 3.61 -1.34 5.76
C ASN A 155 2.92 0.05 5.86
N GLU A 156 2.65 0.49 7.09
CA GLU A 156 1.96 1.76 7.43
C GLU A 156 2.67 3.02 6.90
N LYS A 157 4.00 3.03 6.87
CA LYS A 157 4.83 4.21 6.56
C LYS A 157 5.93 3.85 5.55
N PRO A 158 5.57 3.53 4.29
CA PRO A 158 6.49 2.99 3.30
C PRO A 158 7.61 3.96 2.87
N LEU A 159 7.49 5.26 3.16
CA LEU A 159 8.58 6.21 2.94
C LEU A 159 9.88 5.79 3.66
N TYR A 160 9.76 5.23 4.86
CA TYR A 160 10.93 4.82 5.66
C TYR A 160 11.55 3.50 5.19
N ASN A 161 11.02 2.87 4.14
CA ASN A 161 11.69 1.76 3.50
C ASN A 161 12.91 2.22 2.68
N GLU A 162 12.93 3.49 2.26
CA GLU A 162 14.06 4.12 1.59
C GLU A 162 15.17 4.45 2.63
N PRO A 163 16.41 3.93 2.48
CA PRO A 163 17.50 4.12 3.42
C PRO A 163 17.73 5.56 3.90
N ALA A 164 17.63 6.52 2.99
CA ALA A 164 17.85 7.94 3.29
C ALA A 164 16.93 8.48 4.39
N TYR A 165 15.72 7.90 4.55
CA TYR A 165 14.75 8.34 5.56
C TYR A 165 14.80 7.52 6.85
N ARG A 166 15.55 6.40 6.90
CA ARG A 166 15.68 5.57 8.12
C ARG A 166 16.56 6.17 9.19
N VAL A 167 17.58 6.92 8.79
CA VAL A 167 18.66 7.40 9.67
C VAL A 167 18.26 8.69 10.41
N LEU A 168 17.31 9.44 9.85
CA LEU A 168 16.87 10.71 10.43
C LEU A 168 15.65 10.50 11.34
N SER A 169 15.49 11.36 12.35
CA SER A 169 14.38 11.26 13.32
C SER A 169 13.03 11.14 12.60
N ARG A 170 12.25 10.09 12.94
CA ARG A 170 10.94 9.79 12.34
C ARG A 170 10.00 10.99 12.38
N SER A 171 10.02 11.78 13.47
CA SER A 171 9.14 12.94 13.64
C SER A 171 9.40 14.07 12.65
N LEU A 172 10.64 14.23 12.16
CA LEU A 172 10.99 15.30 11.23
C LEU A 172 10.34 15.12 9.85
N PHE A 173 10.05 13.88 9.48
CA PHE A 173 9.51 13.53 8.15
C PHE A 173 8.05 13.07 8.19
N ASP A 174 7.36 13.20 9.31
CA ASP A 174 5.97 12.74 9.44
C ASP A 174 5.04 13.37 8.39
N SER A 175 5.19 14.67 8.10
CA SER A 175 4.39 15.32 7.05
C SER A 175 4.73 14.80 5.66
N LYS A 176 6.00 14.48 5.40
CA LYS A 176 6.46 13.91 4.13
C LYS A 176 5.99 12.47 3.97
N SER A 177 6.03 11.68 5.05
CA SER A 177 5.49 10.32 5.09
C SER A 177 3.99 10.33 4.82
N ARG A 178 3.22 11.26 5.40
CA ARG A 178 1.79 11.38 5.11
C ARG A 178 1.50 11.74 3.66
N ALA A 179 2.27 12.66 3.07
CA ALA A 179 2.14 12.98 1.65
C ALA A 179 2.45 11.76 0.77
N TYR A 180 3.54 11.04 1.09
CA TYR A 180 3.93 9.81 0.40
C TYR A 180 2.84 8.73 0.50
N ASN A 181 2.21 8.55 1.67
CA ASN A 181 1.08 7.63 1.83
C ASN A 181 -0.08 8.01 0.90
N GLY A 182 -0.39 9.30 0.75
CA GLY A 182 -1.40 9.78 -0.20
C GLY A 182 -1.06 9.39 -1.64
N ASP A 183 0.17 9.65 -2.08
CA ASP A 183 0.62 9.30 -3.43
C ASP A 183 0.53 7.77 -3.67
N VAL A 184 0.97 6.97 -2.70
CA VAL A 184 0.90 5.50 -2.74
C VAL A 184 -0.55 5.01 -2.82
N PHE A 185 -1.46 5.60 -2.04
CA PHE A 185 -2.87 5.20 -2.07
C PHE A 185 -3.53 5.51 -3.42
N VAL A 186 -3.25 6.67 -4.00
CA VAL A 186 -3.71 7.02 -5.36
C VAL A 186 -3.19 6.01 -6.38
N LEU A 187 -1.90 5.64 -6.31
CA LEU A 187 -1.33 4.63 -7.19
C LEU A 187 -1.94 3.24 -6.96
N THR A 188 -2.31 2.91 -5.72
CA THR A 188 -3.01 1.66 -5.38
C THR A 188 -4.40 1.64 -6.02
N CYS A 189 -5.11 2.76 -6.02
CA CYS A 189 -6.39 2.89 -6.73
C CYS A 189 -6.20 2.65 -8.24
N TYR A 190 -5.18 3.25 -8.86
CA TYR A 190 -4.90 3.01 -10.28
C TYR A 190 -4.47 1.58 -10.58
N SER A 191 -3.68 0.94 -9.72
CA SER A 191 -3.26 -0.46 -9.93
C SER A 191 -4.46 -1.42 -9.88
N VAL A 192 -5.45 -1.18 -9.00
CA VAL A 192 -6.70 -1.96 -9.01
C VAL A 192 -7.44 -1.80 -10.34
N VAL A 193 -7.55 -0.59 -10.88
CA VAL A 193 -8.17 -0.36 -12.20
C VAL A 193 -7.39 -1.09 -13.31
N CYS A 194 -6.06 -1.10 -13.27
CA CYS A 194 -5.22 -1.87 -14.20
C CYS A 194 -5.47 -3.38 -14.09
N LEU A 195 -5.61 -3.91 -12.87
CA LEU A 195 -5.90 -5.31 -12.61
C LEU A 195 -7.29 -5.73 -13.11
N ILE A 196 -8.30 -4.85 -13.02
CA ILE A 196 -9.61 -5.14 -13.61
C ILE A 196 -9.52 -5.20 -15.14
N ARG A 197 -8.73 -4.33 -15.76
CA ARG A 197 -8.57 -4.29 -17.22
C ARG A 197 -7.76 -5.46 -17.77
N LYS A 198 -6.73 -5.89 -17.04
CA LYS A 198 -5.85 -6.98 -17.42
C LYS A 198 -5.52 -7.83 -16.18
N PRO A 199 -6.48 -8.63 -15.71
CA PRO A 199 -6.25 -9.52 -14.58
C PRO A 199 -5.17 -10.55 -14.95
N PRO A 200 -4.28 -10.91 -14.02
CA PRO A 200 -3.35 -12.01 -14.23
C PRO A 200 -4.12 -13.31 -14.47
N LYS A 201 -3.63 -14.14 -15.38
CA LYS A 201 -4.29 -15.39 -15.74
C LYS A 201 -4.50 -16.29 -14.54
N ASN A 202 -5.67 -16.93 -14.50
CA ASN A 202 -6.20 -17.72 -13.39
C ASN A 202 -6.67 -16.90 -12.18
N PHE A 203 -6.53 -15.56 -12.16
CA PHE A 203 -7.02 -14.69 -11.08
C PHE A 203 -8.16 -13.77 -11.52
N GLU A 204 -8.76 -14.01 -12.69
CA GLU A 204 -9.82 -13.18 -13.27
C GLU A 204 -11.02 -13.08 -12.33
N GLU A 205 -11.56 -14.22 -11.88
CA GLU A 205 -12.70 -14.20 -10.96
C GLU A 205 -12.28 -13.70 -9.57
N PHE A 206 -11.07 -14.01 -9.10
CA PHE A 206 -10.57 -13.51 -7.82
C PHE A 206 -10.54 -11.97 -7.78
N VAL A 207 -9.99 -11.33 -8.82
CA VAL A 207 -9.96 -9.86 -8.92
C VAL A 207 -11.38 -9.30 -9.00
N LYS A 208 -12.24 -9.89 -9.84
CA LYS A 208 -13.61 -9.44 -10.02
C LYS A 208 -14.42 -9.52 -8.73
N GLU A 209 -14.28 -10.62 -8.00
CA GLU A 209 -14.97 -10.87 -6.75
C GLU A 209 -14.45 -10.00 -5.61
N HIS A 210 -13.12 -9.85 -5.47
CA HIS A 210 -12.54 -8.92 -4.49
C HIS A 210 -13.06 -7.50 -4.71
N VAL A 211 -13.13 -7.04 -5.96
CA VAL A 211 -13.69 -5.73 -6.30
C VAL A 211 -15.19 -5.66 -6.00
N ARG A 212 -15.95 -6.73 -6.27
CA ARG A 212 -17.38 -6.81 -5.95
C ARG A 212 -17.63 -6.65 -4.45
N GLU A 213 -16.83 -7.33 -3.63
CA GLU A 213 -16.96 -7.34 -2.17
C GLU A 213 -16.38 -6.09 -1.50
N ARG A 214 -15.25 -5.58 -2.00
CA ARG A 214 -14.44 -4.53 -1.33
C ARG A 214 -14.42 -3.19 -2.05
N GLY A 215 -14.96 -3.09 -3.27
CA GLY A 215 -14.93 -1.88 -4.07
C GLY A 215 -15.59 -0.68 -3.38
N HIS A 216 -16.71 -0.90 -2.67
CA HIS A 216 -17.39 0.15 -1.90
C HIS A 216 -16.50 0.71 -0.76
N VAL A 217 -15.67 -0.14 -0.14
CA VAL A 217 -14.73 0.26 0.93
C VAL A 217 -13.67 1.21 0.38
N LEU A 218 -13.10 0.90 -0.78
CA LEU A 218 -12.12 1.77 -1.44
C LEU A 218 -12.72 3.12 -1.82
N LEU A 219 -13.93 3.15 -2.39
CA LEU A 219 -14.62 4.41 -2.74
C LEU A 219 -14.95 5.24 -1.50
N ALA A 220 -15.38 4.61 -0.41
CA ALA A 220 -15.64 5.31 0.85
C ALA A 220 -14.35 5.88 1.45
N ALA A 221 -13.26 5.12 1.42
CA ALA A 221 -11.95 5.59 1.85
C ALA A 221 -11.50 6.81 1.02
N CYS A 222 -11.69 6.81 -0.30
CA CYS A 222 -11.42 7.98 -1.13
C CYS A 222 -12.19 9.22 -0.67
N LYS A 223 -13.48 9.07 -0.35
CA LYS A 223 -14.32 10.17 0.13
C LYS A 223 -13.79 10.73 1.45
N GLU A 224 -13.46 9.86 2.40
CA GLU A 224 -12.97 10.29 3.70
C GLU A 224 -11.57 10.92 3.65
N TYR A 225 -10.67 10.37 2.83
CA TYR A 225 -9.33 10.93 2.64
C TYR A 225 -9.35 12.26 1.87
N ALA A 226 -10.21 12.40 0.85
CA ALA A 226 -10.31 13.65 0.10
C ALA A 226 -10.84 14.80 0.95
N ASN A 227 -11.76 14.51 1.88
CA ASN A 227 -12.32 15.48 2.82
C ASN A 227 -11.46 15.69 4.07
N GLY A 228 -10.38 14.92 4.24
CA GLY A 228 -9.47 15.04 5.37
C GLY A 228 -10.08 14.60 6.71
N ARG A 229 -11.11 13.75 6.67
CA ARG A 229 -11.77 13.23 7.89
C ARG A 229 -10.94 12.18 8.61
N VAL A 230 -10.22 11.35 7.84
CA VAL A 230 -9.26 10.37 8.37
C VAL A 230 -7.95 10.37 7.59
N ARG A 231 -6.88 9.87 8.21
CA ARG A 231 -5.57 9.73 7.55
C ARG A 231 -5.60 8.55 6.60
N VAL A 232 -4.88 8.67 5.48
CA VAL A 232 -4.68 7.57 4.53
C VAL A 232 -4.14 6.33 5.25
N GLY A 233 -4.84 5.20 5.08
CA GLY A 233 -4.59 3.92 5.73
C GLY A 233 -5.50 3.63 6.92
N TYR A 234 -6.16 4.64 7.49
CA TYR A 234 -6.91 4.53 8.74
C TYR A 234 -8.44 4.56 8.55
N TYR A 235 -8.95 4.52 7.33
CA TYR A 235 -10.39 4.35 7.10
C TYR A 235 -10.86 3.01 7.68
N GLY A 236 -11.99 3.03 8.41
CA GLY A 236 -12.56 1.85 9.08
C GLY A 236 -11.81 1.38 10.33
N TYR A 237 -10.74 2.07 10.75
CA TYR A 237 -10.05 1.78 12.01
C TYR A 237 -10.61 2.65 13.13
N ASN A 238 -10.71 2.13 14.37
CA ASN A 238 -11.14 2.87 15.56
C ASN A 238 -10.17 4.03 15.84
N SER A 239 -10.37 5.16 15.19
CA SER A 239 -9.72 6.41 15.59
C SER A 239 -10.49 6.95 16.77
N ASN A 240 -9.83 7.10 17.92
CA ASN A 240 -10.28 8.04 18.94
C ASN A 240 -10.72 9.33 18.25
N ASN A 241 -11.89 9.84 18.65
CA ASN A 241 -12.61 11.01 18.10
C ASN A 241 -11.74 12.26 18.06
N ASN A 242 -10.76 12.30 17.17
CA ASN A 242 -9.94 13.46 16.92
C ASN A 242 -10.69 14.24 15.85
N THR A 243 -11.45 15.23 16.29
CA THR A 243 -12.30 16.10 15.46
C THR A 243 -11.49 17.06 14.57
N GLU A 244 -10.17 16.96 14.56
CA GLU A 244 -9.29 17.85 13.80
C GLU A 244 -9.21 17.40 12.34
N VAL A 245 -9.77 18.22 11.45
CA VAL A 245 -9.73 18.00 9.99
C VAL A 245 -8.28 18.01 9.51
N ILE A 246 -7.85 16.92 8.88
CA ILE A 246 -6.51 16.75 8.34
C ILE A 246 -6.38 17.63 7.09
N LYS A 247 -5.31 18.44 7.04
CA LYS A 247 -5.03 19.25 5.84
C LYS A 247 -4.70 18.36 4.65
N VAL A 248 -5.52 18.48 3.60
CA VAL A 248 -5.36 17.76 2.33
C VAL A 248 -4.89 18.73 1.24
N THR A 249 -3.94 18.31 0.39
CA THR A 249 -3.46 19.17 -0.72
C THR A 249 -4.42 19.13 -1.90
N ALA A 250 -4.53 20.25 -2.64
CA ALA A 250 -5.36 20.31 -3.84
C ALA A 250 -4.90 19.31 -4.92
N THR A 251 -3.59 19.08 -5.03
CA THR A 251 -3.01 18.09 -5.94
C THR A 251 -3.47 16.68 -5.60
N PHE A 252 -3.39 16.27 -4.33
CA PHE A 252 -3.87 14.95 -3.91
C PHE A 252 -5.37 14.80 -4.15
N GLN A 253 -6.18 15.80 -3.80
CA GLN A 253 -7.63 15.77 -4.09
C GLN A 253 -7.90 15.61 -5.59
N LYS A 254 -7.19 16.35 -6.46
CA LYS A 254 -7.35 16.24 -7.93
C LYS A 254 -7.02 14.83 -8.43
N LEU A 255 -5.89 14.27 -8.00
CA LEU A 255 -5.46 12.93 -8.39
C LEU A 255 -6.45 11.87 -7.90
N LEU A 256 -6.92 11.99 -6.66
CA LEU A 256 -7.86 11.07 -6.05
C LEU A 256 -9.24 11.12 -6.71
N ARG A 257 -9.74 12.30 -7.10
CA ARG A 257 -10.98 12.42 -7.91
C ARG A 257 -10.88 11.65 -9.22
N SER A 258 -9.75 11.76 -9.91
CA SER A 258 -9.53 11.04 -11.17
C SER A 258 -9.44 9.53 -10.97
N ALA A 259 -8.75 9.08 -9.92
CA ALA A 259 -8.70 7.66 -9.56
C ALA A 259 -10.09 7.13 -9.18
N TYR A 260 -10.85 7.87 -8.38
CA TYR A 260 -12.20 7.52 -7.94
C TYR A 260 -13.15 7.33 -9.13
N ALA A 261 -13.21 8.28 -10.06
CA ALA A 261 -14.13 8.19 -11.21
C ALA A 261 -13.81 6.95 -12.08
N ASN A 262 -12.53 6.65 -12.28
CA ASN A 262 -12.09 5.45 -12.99
C ASN A 262 -12.47 4.16 -12.24
N MET A 263 -12.28 4.13 -10.91
CA MET A 263 -12.67 3.01 -10.06
C MET A 263 -14.18 2.79 -10.08
N PHE A 264 -14.99 3.84 -9.87
CA PHE A 264 -16.44 3.74 -9.85
C PHE A 264 -16.98 3.03 -11.10
N LYS A 265 -16.54 3.47 -12.29
CA LYS A 265 -16.93 2.83 -13.55
C LYS A 265 -16.51 1.36 -13.61
N LYS A 266 -15.26 1.05 -13.26
CA LYS A 266 -14.75 -0.33 -13.33
C LYS A 266 -15.34 -1.26 -12.26
N PHE A 267 -15.68 -0.74 -11.09
CA PHE A 267 -16.26 -1.53 -10.02
C PHE A 267 -17.69 -1.95 -10.37
N LEU A 268 -18.47 -1.07 -11.02
CA LEU A 268 -19.77 -1.44 -11.60
C LEU A 268 -19.66 -2.55 -12.64
N GLU A 269 -18.66 -2.47 -13.54
CA GLU A 269 -18.40 -3.53 -14.54
C GLU A 269 -18.07 -4.89 -13.89
N CYS A 270 -17.46 -4.90 -12.69
CA CYS A 270 -17.21 -6.12 -11.90
C CYS A 270 -18.46 -6.64 -11.14
N GLY A 271 -19.54 -5.86 -11.10
CA GLY A 271 -20.78 -6.17 -10.39
C GLY A 271 -20.80 -5.72 -8.93
N ALA A 272 -19.94 -4.78 -8.52
CA ALA A 272 -19.98 -4.22 -7.17
C ALA A 272 -21.30 -3.47 -6.92
N SER A 273 -21.94 -3.70 -5.76
CA SER A 273 -23.08 -2.88 -5.32
C SER A 273 -22.56 -1.56 -4.75
N LEU A 274 -22.87 -0.46 -5.45
CA LEU A 274 -22.40 0.88 -5.12
C LEU A 274 -23.57 1.82 -4.76
N GLU A 275 -24.62 1.29 -4.15
CA GLU A 275 -25.74 2.09 -3.67
C GLU A 275 -25.25 3.20 -2.72
N GLY A 276 -25.72 4.43 -2.94
CA GLY A 276 -25.28 5.61 -2.17
C GLY A 276 -23.97 6.25 -2.63
N PHE A 277 -23.28 5.69 -3.63
CA PHE A 277 -22.13 6.33 -4.28
C PHE A 277 -22.54 6.99 -5.59
N VAL A 278 -21.90 8.12 -5.89
CA VAL A 278 -22.03 8.83 -7.18
C VAL A 278 -20.75 8.67 -8.00
N ALA A 279 -20.83 8.88 -9.31
CA ALA A 279 -19.73 8.66 -10.25
C ALA A 279 -18.53 9.61 -10.06
N GLU A 280 -18.78 10.80 -9.52
CA GLU A 280 -17.75 11.78 -9.22
C GLU A 280 -17.53 11.93 -7.73
N LEU A 281 -16.28 12.15 -7.33
CA LEU A 281 -15.95 12.32 -5.92
C LEU A 281 -16.26 13.75 -5.45
N GLU A 282 -17.32 13.86 -4.66
CA GLU A 282 -17.72 15.09 -3.99
C GLU A 282 -16.75 15.44 -2.84
N VAL A 283 -16.24 16.67 -2.87
CA VAL A 283 -15.39 17.21 -1.80
C VAL A 283 -16.09 18.43 -1.21
N GLU A 284 -16.30 18.39 0.09
CA GLU A 284 -16.99 19.41 0.85
C GLU A 284 -16.14 20.69 0.90
N LYS A 285 -16.77 21.85 0.70
CA LYS A 285 -16.10 23.13 0.86
C LYS A 285 -15.72 23.29 2.33
N GLN A 286 -14.43 23.36 2.64
CA GLN A 286 -13.99 23.66 4.01
C GLN A 286 -14.54 25.02 4.42
N VAL A 287 -15.51 25.03 5.34
CA VAL A 287 -15.98 26.26 5.98
C VAL A 287 -14.79 26.82 6.74
N LYS A 288 -14.23 27.94 6.28
CA LYS A 288 -13.33 28.73 7.11
C LYS A 288 -14.15 29.19 8.31
N GLU A 289 -14.00 28.53 9.46
CA GLU A 289 -14.42 29.15 10.71
C GLU A 289 -13.74 30.51 10.79
N LYS A 290 -14.54 31.57 10.67
CA LYS A 290 -14.12 32.90 11.10
C LYS A 290 -13.77 32.74 12.57
N ARG A 291 -12.47 32.63 12.89
CA ARG A 291 -11.99 32.87 14.25
C ARG A 291 -12.65 34.16 14.71
N SER A 292 -13.55 34.05 15.69
CA SER A 292 -14.13 35.22 16.32
C SER A 292 -12.96 36.08 16.81
N ASN A 293 -13.11 37.39 16.69
CA ASN A 293 -12.09 38.39 16.99
C ASN A 293 -11.74 38.47 18.50
N GLY A 294 -11.77 37.37 19.26
CA GLY A 294 -11.46 37.32 20.69
C GLY A 294 -9.98 37.59 21.01
N GLY A 295 -9.06 37.38 20.06
CA GLY A 295 -7.63 37.58 20.28
C GLY A 295 -7.17 39.04 20.25
N LYS A 296 -7.85 39.93 19.49
CA LYS A 296 -7.46 41.35 19.40
C LYS A 296 -7.75 42.12 20.69
N GLY A 297 -8.77 41.72 21.45
CA GLY A 297 -9.11 42.34 22.73
C GLY A 297 -8.09 42.03 23.84
N ILE A 298 -7.64 40.77 23.93
CA ILE A 298 -6.72 40.31 24.97
C ILE A 298 -5.32 40.90 24.76
N ILE A 299 -4.84 40.95 23.52
CA ILE A 299 -3.52 41.54 23.19
C ILE A 299 -3.52 43.06 23.44
N LYS A 300 -4.61 43.77 23.13
CA LYS A 300 -4.76 45.20 23.48
C LYS A 300 -4.77 45.44 24.99
N LYS A 301 -5.46 44.58 25.76
CA LYS A 301 -5.56 44.68 27.23
C LYS A 301 -4.22 44.37 27.91
N ALA A 302 -3.48 43.38 27.41
CA ALA A 302 -2.14 43.03 27.90
C ALA A 302 -1.11 44.13 27.59
N MET A 303 -1.10 44.67 26.36
CA MET A 303 -0.22 45.80 26.01
C MET A 303 -0.55 47.08 26.78
N GLY A 304 -1.83 47.33 27.09
CA GLY A 304 -2.23 48.48 27.92
C GLY A 304 -1.66 48.41 29.35
N LYS A 305 -1.70 47.23 29.97
CA LYS A 305 -1.14 47.02 31.32
C LYS A 305 0.38 47.12 31.36
N ILE A 306 1.07 46.63 30.32
CA ILE A 306 2.54 46.71 30.22
C ILE A 306 2.99 48.17 30.06
N LYS A 307 2.29 48.98 29.26
CA LYS A 307 2.62 50.41 29.10
C LYS A 307 2.43 51.22 30.39
N GLN A 308 1.47 50.83 31.22
CA GLN A 308 1.20 51.48 32.51
C GLN A 308 2.22 51.07 33.58
N ALA A 309 2.72 49.83 33.54
CA ALA A 309 3.78 49.34 34.43
C ALA A 309 5.18 49.87 34.05
N LEU A 310 5.42 50.20 32.78
CA LEU A 310 6.72 50.70 32.29
C LEU A 310 6.80 52.23 32.19
N GLY A 311 5.81 52.97 32.67
CA GLY A 311 5.91 54.43 32.84
C GLY A 311 6.03 55.26 31.54
N TRP A 312 5.64 54.72 30.38
CA TRP A 312 5.68 55.48 29.13
C TRP A 312 4.58 56.55 29.10
N LYS A 313 4.93 57.78 29.49
CA LYS A 313 4.14 58.98 29.20
C LYS A 313 4.21 59.29 27.70
N LYS A 314 3.06 59.53 27.07
CA LYS A 314 2.99 60.13 25.74
C LYS A 314 3.58 61.54 25.82
N GLU A 315 4.62 61.82 25.03
CA GLU A 315 4.97 63.19 24.69
C GLU A 315 3.89 63.76 23.76
N GLU A 316 3.07 64.67 24.29
CA GLU A 316 2.20 65.51 23.47
C GLU A 316 3.04 66.63 22.84
N LYS A 317 3.30 66.50 21.53
CA LYS A 317 3.73 67.65 20.72
C LYS A 317 2.59 68.66 20.65
N LYS A 318 2.67 69.71 21.48
CA LYS A 318 1.92 70.96 21.29
C LYS A 318 2.27 71.54 19.90
N LYS A 319 1.28 71.57 19.00
CA LYS A 319 1.26 72.54 17.89
C LYS A 319 0.79 73.86 18.48
N ASN A 320 1.66 74.86 18.55
CA ASN A 320 1.25 76.25 18.72
C ASN A 320 0.92 76.84 17.34
N ASN A 321 -0.27 77.41 17.23
CA ASN A 321 -0.67 78.34 16.17
C ASN A 321 0.01 79.69 16.40
N THR A 322 0.73 80.22 15.42
CA THR A 322 0.49 81.55 14.83
C THR A 322 1.14 81.60 13.47
#